data_AF-A0A1B8QCY1-F1
#
_entry.id   AF-A0A1B8QCY1-F1
#
_cell.length_a   1.000
_cell.length_b   1.000
_cell.length_c   1.000
_cell.angle_alpha   90.00
_cell.angle_beta   90.00
_cell.angle_gamma   90.00
#
_symmetry.space_group_name_H-M   'P 1'
#
loop_
_entity.id
_entity.type
_entity.pdbx_description
1 polymer ?
#
loop_
_entity_poly.entity_id
_entity_poly.type
_entity_poly.pdbx_seq_one_letter_code
_entity_poly.pdbx_strand_id
1 'polypeptide(L)'
;MSNNIQKLLADLTLIANQQDVKFDISKYKPISLTTTVQTFHSINDLVAYIENQGSISGWVQETSFIHHLYQDTYKWRSIPLNAEWHDGDSTSFILDYIGKNVWQITSYAMTQDDEPTHLAEKMVQYEVDSNRKLVYQRLWSFKENAPVADIAVFDGFEGE
;
A
#
# COMPACT_ATOMS: atom_id res chain seq x y z
N MET A 1 3.62 14.59 18.27
CA MET A 1 3.40 14.10 16.89
C MET A 1 1.89 13.91 16.58
N SER A 2 0.99 14.77 17.12
CA SER A 2 -0.46 14.48 17.15
C SER A 2 -1.36 15.35 16.24
N ASN A 3 -0.86 16.41 15.61
CA ASN A 3 -1.73 17.42 14.98
C ASN A 3 -2.18 17.03 13.55
N ASN A 4 -1.32 16.34 12.79
CA ASN A 4 -1.61 16.01 11.39
C ASN A 4 -2.62 14.86 11.25
N ILE A 5 -2.52 13.83 12.09
CA ILE A 5 -3.47 12.70 12.10
C ILE A 5 -4.86 13.20 12.52
N GLN A 6 -4.93 14.04 13.57
CA GLN A 6 -6.20 14.62 14.03
C GLN A 6 -6.84 15.52 12.97
N LYS A 7 -6.04 16.31 12.25
CA LYS A 7 -6.53 17.13 11.14
C LYS A 7 -7.07 16.27 9.99
N LEU A 8 -6.34 15.22 9.60
CA LEU A 8 -6.79 14.31 8.55
C LEU A 8 -8.08 13.56 8.94
N LEU A 9 -8.22 13.10 10.19
CA LEU A 9 -9.47 12.53 10.70
C LEU A 9 -10.63 13.52 10.62
N ALA A 10 -10.40 14.78 10.95
CA ALA A 10 -11.42 15.82 10.87
C ALA A 10 -11.84 16.07 9.41
N ASP A 11 -10.88 16.18 8.49
CA ASP A 11 -11.13 16.37 7.06
C ASP A 11 -11.92 15.19 6.47
N LEU A 12 -11.54 13.95 6.80
CA LEU A 12 -12.26 12.75 6.38
C LEU A 12 -13.66 12.66 6.99
N THR A 13 -13.85 13.13 8.23
CA THR A 13 -15.17 13.16 8.90
C THR A 13 -16.09 14.17 8.21
N LEU A 14 -15.55 15.32 7.79
CA LEU A 14 -16.29 16.31 7.01
C LEU A 14 -16.75 15.74 5.67
N ILE A 15 -15.87 15.00 4.97
CA ILE A 15 -16.21 14.32 3.70
C ILE A 15 -17.29 13.25 3.93
N ALA A 16 -17.16 12.43 4.97
CA ALA A 16 -18.13 11.39 5.33
C ALA A 16 -19.55 11.93 5.56
N ASN A 17 -19.64 13.18 6.05
CA ASN A 17 -20.90 13.84 6.36
C ASN A 17 -21.54 14.57 5.16
N GLN A 18 -20.88 14.58 3.99
CA GLN A 18 -21.50 15.08 2.76
C GLN A 18 -22.53 14.06 2.24
N GLN A 19 -23.76 14.51 1.95
CA GLN A 19 -24.92 13.64 1.71
C GLN A 19 -24.74 12.62 0.57
N ASP A 20 -23.80 12.85 -0.35
CA ASP A 20 -23.59 12.02 -1.54
C ASP A 20 -22.40 11.05 -1.41
N VAL A 21 -21.66 11.06 -0.30
CA VAL A 21 -20.48 10.21 -0.11
C VAL A 21 -20.78 9.08 0.89
N LYS A 22 -20.92 7.83 0.40
CA LYS A 22 -21.00 6.64 1.26
C LYS A 22 -19.61 6.26 1.79
N PHE A 23 -19.07 7.05 2.70
CA PHE A 23 -17.75 6.83 3.31
C PHE A 23 -17.89 6.63 4.81
N ASP A 24 -17.54 5.43 5.29
CA ASP A 24 -17.58 5.09 6.72
C ASP A 24 -16.18 5.26 7.33
N ILE A 25 -15.96 6.42 7.96
CA ILE A 25 -14.66 6.74 8.55
C ILE A 25 -14.28 5.82 9.71
N SER A 26 -15.24 5.19 10.39
CA SER A 26 -14.99 4.38 11.58
C SER A 26 -14.16 3.11 11.30
N LYS A 27 -14.04 2.75 10.00
CA LYS A 27 -13.21 1.65 9.52
C LYS A 27 -11.71 1.98 9.49
N TYR A 28 -11.36 3.26 9.46
CA TYR A 28 -9.97 3.71 9.41
C TYR A 28 -9.50 4.00 10.83
N LYS A 29 -8.44 3.29 11.22
CA LYS A 29 -7.86 3.44 12.55
C LYS A 29 -6.43 3.94 12.42
N PRO A 30 -6.02 4.92 13.23
CA PRO A 30 -4.62 5.26 13.35
C PRO A 30 -3.79 4.03 13.75
N ILE A 31 -2.61 3.89 13.17
CA ILE A 31 -1.69 2.77 13.35
C ILE A 31 -0.29 3.22 13.73
N SER A 32 0.46 2.34 14.38
CA SER A 32 1.91 2.44 14.44
C SER A 32 2.53 1.70 13.27
N LEU A 33 3.39 2.41 12.54
CA LEU A 33 3.98 1.93 11.29
C LEU A 33 5.48 1.73 11.47
N THR A 34 5.95 0.50 11.29
CA THR A 34 7.39 0.24 11.09
C THR A 34 7.63 0.00 9.61
N THR A 35 8.36 0.92 8.97
CA THR A 35 8.70 0.85 7.55
C THR A 35 10.07 0.21 7.38
N THR A 36 10.14 -0.85 6.58
CA THR A 36 11.41 -1.45 6.13
C THR A 36 11.48 -1.39 4.62
N VAL A 37 12.67 -1.09 4.09
CA VAL A 37 12.92 -1.04 2.65
C VAL A 37 13.99 -2.08 2.31
N GLN A 38 13.69 -2.93 1.34
CA GLN A 38 14.62 -3.94 0.83
C GLN A 38 14.75 -3.82 -0.68
N THR A 39 15.98 -3.89 -1.18
CA THR A 39 16.29 -3.78 -2.62
C THR A 39 16.80 -5.10 -3.17
N PHE A 40 16.28 -5.50 -4.32
CA PHE A 40 16.65 -6.72 -5.04
C PHE A 40 17.28 -6.36 -6.38
N HIS A 41 18.43 -6.95 -6.67
CA HIS A 41 19.16 -6.79 -7.94
C HIS A 41 19.09 -8.06 -8.81
N SER A 42 18.32 -9.04 -8.36
CA SER A 42 18.12 -10.35 -8.99
C SER A 42 16.63 -10.65 -8.99
N ILE A 43 16.08 -10.90 -10.17
CA ILE A 43 14.67 -11.29 -10.33
C ILE A 43 14.37 -12.60 -9.59
N ASN A 44 15.32 -13.53 -9.58
CA ASN A 44 15.13 -14.83 -8.91
C ASN A 44 15.05 -14.67 -7.40
N ASP A 45 15.87 -13.78 -6.82
CA ASP A 45 15.87 -13.53 -5.38
C ASP A 45 14.60 -12.80 -4.95
N LEU A 46 14.13 -11.86 -5.78
CA LEU A 46 12.84 -11.18 -5.58
C LEU A 46 11.68 -12.17 -5.61
N VAL A 47 11.60 -12.99 -6.66
CA VAL A 47 10.52 -13.99 -6.82
C VAL A 47 10.56 -14.97 -5.66
N ALA A 48 11.73 -15.49 -5.30
CA ALA A 48 11.87 -16.38 -4.15
C ALA A 48 11.45 -15.72 -2.84
N TYR A 49 11.79 -14.44 -2.62
CA TYR A 49 11.36 -13.71 -1.44
C TYR A 49 9.83 -13.61 -1.35
N ILE A 50 9.16 -13.22 -2.44
CA ILE A 50 7.70 -13.05 -2.46
C ILE A 50 7.00 -14.41 -2.33
N GLU A 51 7.44 -15.44 -3.06
CA GLU A 51 6.82 -16.78 -3.02
C GLU A 51 6.98 -17.45 -1.63
N ASN A 52 7.98 -17.06 -0.85
CA ASN A 52 8.18 -17.54 0.52
C ASN A 52 7.27 -16.88 1.57
N GLN A 53 6.49 -15.85 1.20
CA GLN A 53 5.56 -15.20 2.13
C GLN A 53 4.27 -16.00 2.35
N GLY A 54 4.05 -17.08 1.58
CA GLY A 54 2.87 -17.93 1.72
C GLY A 54 1.64 -17.34 1.05
N SER A 55 0.48 -17.45 1.70
CA SER A 55 -0.77 -16.90 1.19
C SER A 55 -0.81 -15.39 1.38
N ILE A 56 -1.11 -14.66 0.30
CA ILE A 56 -1.19 -13.20 0.31
C ILE A 56 -2.53 -12.74 -0.26
N SER A 57 -2.95 -11.53 0.10
CA SER A 57 -4.11 -10.86 -0.51
C SER A 57 -3.70 -9.49 -1.02
N GLY A 58 -4.26 -9.07 -2.16
CA GLY A 58 -3.92 -7.79 -2.79
C GLY A 58 -3.92 -7.90 -4.31
N TRP A 59 -2.98 -7.22 -4.96
CA TRP A 59 -2.79 -7.29 -6.40
C TRP A 59 -1.31 -7.34 -6.77
N VAL A 60 -1.03 -8.00 -7.88
CA VAL A 60 0.30 -8.13 -8.45
C VAL A 60 0.25 -7.81 -9.94
N GLN A 61 1.15 -6.97 -10.41
CA GLN A 61 1.26 -6.61 -11.82
C GLN A 61 2.47 -7.30 -12.44
N GLU A 62 2.17 -8.04 -13.49
CA GLU A 62 3.11 -8.64 -14.41
C GLU A 62 3.10 -7.87 -15.73
N THR A 63 4.07 -8.13 -16.59
CA THR A 63 4.21 -7.47 -17.92
C THR A 63 2.95 -7.46 -18.79
N SER A 64 2.02 -8.41 -18.61
CA SER A 64 0.83 -8.55 -19.47
C SER A 64 -0.50 -8.51 -18.72
N PHE A 65 -0.50 -8.65 -17.39
CA PHE A 65 -1.74 -8.81 -16.61
C PHE A 65 -1.58 -8.27 -15.20
N ILE A 66 -2.70 -7.85 -14.61
CA ILE A 66 -2.83 -7.59 -13.18
C ILE A 66 -3.64 -8.75 -12.60
N HIS A 67 -3.11 -9.40 -11.57
CA HIS A 67 -3.80 -10.45 -10.84
C HIS A 67 -4.26 -9.90 -9.50
N HIS A 68 -5.52 -10.16 -9.15
CA HIS A 68 -6.06 -9.89 -7.82
C HIS A 68 -6.05 -11.19 -7.02
N LEU A 69 -5.54 -11.14 -5.80
CA LEU A 69 -5.26 -12.30 -4.94
C LEU A 69 -6.13 -12.22 -3.68
N TYR A 70 -6.71 -13.36 -3.30
CA TYR A 70 -7.55 -13.47 -2.11
C TYR A 70 -7.11 -14.68 -1.28
N GLN A 71 -6.18 -14.44 -0.35
CA GLN A 71 -5.53 -15.48 0.48
C GLN A 71 -4.87 -16.60 -0.35
N ASP A 72 -4.32 -16.22 -1.50
CA ASP A 72 -3.74 -17.14 -2.47
C ASP A 72 -2.22 -17.22 -2.34
N THR A 73 -1.66 -18.41 -2.52
CA THR A 73 -0.22 -18.52 -2.83
C THR A 73 -0.02 -18.11 -4.28
N TYR A 74 0.73 -17.04 -4.52
CA TYR A 74 1.01 -16.58 -5.87
C TYR A 74 2.37 -17.08 -6.37
N LYS A 75 2.42 -17.53 -7.62
CA LYS A 75 3.66 -17.88 -8.32
C LYS A 75 3.87 -16.95 -9.50
N TRP A 76 4.99 -16.24 -9.50
CA TRP A 76 5.29 -15.29 -10.56
C TRP A 76 5.61 -16.01 -11.86
N ARG A 77 4.97 -15.58 -12.94
CA ARG A 77 5.10 -16.18 -14.28
C ARG A 77 5.92 -15.32 -15.23
N SER A 78 6.04 -14.03 -14.94
CA SER A 78 6.85 -13.09 -15.71
C SER A 78 7.51 -12.06 -14.80
N ILE A 79 8.13 -11.04 -15.41
CA ILE A 79 8.85 -10.01 -14.68
C ILE A 79 7.88 -9.26 -13.75
N PRO A 80 8.11 -9.28 -12.42
CA PRO A 80 7.36 -8.47 -11.49
C PRO A 80 7.56 -6.99 -11.82
N LEU A 81 6.48 -6.24 -11.96
CA LEU A 81 6.57 -4.79 -12.21
C LEU A 81 6.26 -4.03 -10.93
N ASN A 82 4.99 -4.06 -10.53
CA ASN A 82 4.51 -3.45 -9.30
C ASN A 82 3.60 -4.44 -8.59
N ALA A 83 3.48 -4.31 -7.28
CA ALA A 83 2.52 -5.12 -6.54
C ALA A 83 2.22 -4.48 -5.19
N GLU A 84 1.05 -4.80 -4.66
CA GLU A 84 0.67 -4.44 -3.31
C GLU A 84 -0.09 -5.59 -2.70
N TRP A 85 0.37 -6.04 -1.54
CA TRP A 85 -0.26 -7.16 -0.88
C TRP A 85 -0.07 -7.09 0.63
N HIS A 86 -0.83 -7.92 1.35
CA HIS A 86 -0.68 -8.12 2.77
C HIS A 86 -0.62 -9.62 3.09
N ASP A 87 0.07 -9.96 4.16
CA ASP A 87 0.22 -11.33 4.67
C ASP A 87 -1.05 -11.86 5.37
N GLY A 88 -2.01 -10.98 5.64
CA GLY A 88 -3.25 -11.34 6.34
C GLY A 88 -3.15 -11.26 7.86
N ASP A 89 -1.97 -10.98 8.39
CA ASP A 89 -1.73 -10.85 9.84
C ASP A 89 -1.49 -9.40 10.22
N SER A 90 -0.41 -8.79 9.70
CA SER A 90 0.02 -7.47 10.19
C SER A 90 0.94 -6.70 9.25
N THR A 91 1.34 -7.28 8.11
CA THR A 91 2.31 -6.64 7.22
C THR A 91 1.68 -6.35 5.87
N SER A 92 1.76 -5.09 5.44
CA SER A 92 1.50 -4.70 4.06
C SER A 92 2.82 -4.51 3.31
N PHE A 93 2.82 -4.79 2.02
CA PHE A 93 3.99 -4.73 1.16
C PHE A 93 3.66 -3.97 -0.11
N ILE A 94 4.65 -3.23 -0.61
CA ILE A 94 4.61 -2.52 -1.87
C ILE A 94 5.88 -2.88 -2.62
N LEU A 95 5.72 -3.33 -3.86
CA LEU A 95 6.80 -3.58 -4.80
C LEU A 95 6.82 -2.48 -5.84
N ASP A 96 7.97 -1.85 -6.00
CA ASP A 96 8.26 -0.88 -7.04
C ASP A 96 9.41 -1.39 -7.93
N TYR A 97 9.22 -1.36 -9.24
CA TYR A 97 10.32 -1.48 -10.18
C TYR A 97 11.00 -0.12 -10.39
N ILE A 98 12.18 0.06 -9.78
CA ILE A 98 12.91 1.35 -9.83
C ILE A 98 13.87 1.45 -11.03
N GLY A 99 13.76 0.53 -12.00
CA GLY A 99 14.54 0.49 -13.22
C GLY A 99 15.85 -0.29 -13.11
N LYS A 100 16.52 -0.49 -14.27
CA LYS A 100 17.82 -1.19 -14.37
C LYS A 100 17.85 -2.58 -13.73
N ASN A 101 16.75 -3.34 -13.80
CA ASN A 101 16.62 -4.64 -13.13
C ASN A 101 16.82 -4.55 -11.61
N VAL A 102 16.36 -3.45 -11.01
CA VAL A 102 16.34 -3.26 -9.57
C VAL A 102 14.90 -3.09 -9.11
N TRP A 103 14.55 -3.84 -8.08
CA TRP A 103 13.25 -3.79 -7.43
C TRP A 103 13.39 -3.37 -5.99
N GLN A 104 12.40 -2.65 -5.49
CA GLN A 104 12.32 -2.25 -4.10
C GLN A 104 11.03 -2.81 -3.53
N ILE A 105 11.14 -3.55 -2.41
CA ILE A 105 9.99 -3.88 -1.58
C ILE A 105 10.04 -2.96 -0.36
N THR A 106 8.98 -2.19 -0.18
CA THR A 106 8.71 -1.48 1.05
C THR A 106 7.68 -2.28 1.84
N SER A 107 8.03 -2.68 3.05
CA SER A 107 7.13 -3.40 3.95
C SER A 107 6.75 -2.55 5.15
N TYR A 108 5.51 -2.71 5.57
CA TYR A 108 4.85 -1.94 6.60
C TYR A 108 4.31 -2.90 7.63
N ALA A 109 5.09 -3.11 8.70
CA ALA A 109 4.62 -3.90 9.84
C ALA A 109 3.78 -2.97 10.72
N MET A 110 2.52 -3.36 10.93
CA MET A 110 1.55 -2.54 11.63
C MET A 110 1.23 -3.15 12.99
N THR A 111 1.37 -2.35 14.03
CA THR A 111 0.95 -2.72 15.37
C THR A 111 -0.23 -1.85 15.79
N GLN A 112 -1.22 -2.48 16.43
CA GLN A 112 -2.20 -1.74 17.24
C GLN A 112 -1.47 -1.32 18.52
N ASP A 113 -0.97 -0.09 18.52
CA ASP A 113 -0.27 0.51 19.65
C ASP A 113 -1.09 1.69 20.20
N ASP A 114 -0.88 2.04 21.46
CA ASP A 114 -1.62 3.14 22.12
C ASP A 114 -1.22 4.53 21.57
N GLU A 115 -0.06 4.64 20.91
CA GLU A 115 0.44 5.87 20.29
C GLU A 115 0.56 5.74 18.77
N PRO A 116 -0.55 5.89 18.02
CA PRO A 116 -0.54 5.75 16.58
C PRO A 116 0.21 6.90 15.90
N THR A 117 1.02 6.55 14.90
CA THR A 117 1.89 7.47 14.17
C THR A 117 1.36 7.82 12.78
N HIS A 118 0.44 7.02 12.21
CA HIS A 118 -0.03 7.16 10.84
C HIS A 118 -1.51 6.81 10.70
N LEU A 119 -2.24 7.48 9.80
CA LEU A 119 -3.61 7.14 9.37
C LEU A 119 -3.69 6.96 7.85
N ALA A 120 -2.85 7.70 7.16
CA ALA A 120 -2.61 7.53 5.75
C ALA A 120 -1.13 7.54 5.44
N GLU A 121 -0.75 6.93 4.33
CA GLU A 121 0.58 7.03 3.76
C GLU A 121 0.52 7.73 2.40
N LYS A 122 1.43 8.68 2.19
CA LYS A 122 1.61 9.33 0.91
C LYS A 122 2.33 8.38 -0.04
N MET A 123 1.70 8.13 -1.16
CA MET A 123 2.19 7.30 -2.26
C MET A 123 2.53 8.14 -3.45
N VAL A 124 3.58 7.73 -4.17
CA VAL A 124 3.99 8.33 -5.43
C VAL A 124 4.11 7.21 -6.45
N GLN A 125 3.26 7.24 -7.47
CA GLN A 125 3.28 6.28 -8.57
C GLN A 125 3.92 6.93 -9.79
N TYR A 126 5.02 6.32 -10.25
CA TYR A 126 5.91 6.92 -11.24
C TYR A 126 5.51 6.63 -12.69
N GLU A 127 4.61 5.67 -12.93
CA GLU A 127 4.18 5.24 -14.27
C GLU A 127 2.73 5.66 -14.58
N VAL A 128 2.44 6.97 -14.56
CA VAL A 128 1.12 7.48 -14.97
C VAL A 128 1.20 8.27 -16.27
N ASP A 129 2.26 9.05 -16.44
CA ASP A 129 2.60 9.78 -17.66
C ASP A 129 4.12 10.05 -17.63
N SER A 130 4.78 10.21 -18.78
CA SER A 130 6.25 10.32 -18.84
C SER A 130 6.80 11.50 -18.04
N ASN A 131 5.97 12.50 -17.76
CA ASN A 131 6.34 13.75 -17.09
C ASN A 131 5.64 13.96 -15.74
N ARG A 132 4.77 13.03 -15.30
CA ARG A 132 3.97 13.22 -14.09
C ARG A 132 3.86 11.94 -13.28
N LYS A 133 4.04 12.10 -11.98
CA LYS A 133 3.87 11.06 -10.98
C LYS A 133 2.53 11.27 -10.32
N LEU A 134 1.70 10.24 -10.23
CA LEU A 134 0.45 10.30 -9.48
C LEU A 134 0.75 10.26 -7.98
N VAL A 135 0.19 11.20 -7.24
CA VAL A 135 0.31 11.26 -5.79
C VAL A 135 -1.05 11.01 -5.17
N TYR A 136 -1.09 10.11 -4.20
CA TYR A 136 -2.29 9.78 -3.46
C TYR A 136 -1.97 9.37 -2.03
N GLN A 137 -2.95 9.47 -1.14
CA GLN A 137 -2.85 9.03 0.24
C GLN A 137 -3.62 7.72 0.41
N ARG A 138 -2.92 6.65 0.78
CA ARG A 138 -3.54 5.38 1.15
C ARG A 138 -4.07 5.46 2.56
N LEU A 139 -5.35 5.22 2.75
CA LEU A 139 -5.95 5.17 4.08
C LEU A 139 -5.91 3.74 4.61
N TRP A 140 -5.33 3.59 5.80
CA TRP A 140 -5.24 2.29 6.45
C TRP A 140 -6.54 1.94 7.17
N SER A 141 -7.08 0.76 6.86
CA SER A 141 -8.22 0.15 7.55
C SER A 141 -7.82 -1.19 8.15
N PHE A 142 -8.57 -1.68 9.14
CA PHE A 142 -8.40 -3.05 9.62
C PHE A 142 -9.57 -3.91 9.16
N LYS A 143 -9.26 -4.97 8.43
CA LYS A 143 -10.22 -6.01 8.05
C LYS A 143 -9.70 -7.35 8.54
N GLU A 144 -10.49 -8.03 9.37
CA GLU A 144 -10.15 -9.37 9.88
C GLU A 144 -8.78 -9.42 10.59
N ASN A 145 -8.42 -8.33 11.30
CA ASN A 145 -7.13 -8.10 11.95
C ASN A 145 -5.94 -7.82 11.03
N ALA A 146 -6.11 -7.91 9.71
CA ALA A 146 -5.11 -7.46 8.75
C ALA A 146 -5.27 -5.97 8.46
N PRO A 147 -4.17 -5.22 8.33
CA PRO A 147 -4.24 -3.89 7.74
C PRO A 147 -4.51 -4.00 6.23
N VAL A 148 -5.46 -3.22 5.75
CA VAL A 148 -5.83 -3.17 4.34
C VAL A 148 -5.95 -1.71 3.90
N ALA A 149 -5.32 -1.39 2.78
CA ALA A 149 -5.49 -0.11 2.09
C ALA A 149 -6.67 -0.19 1.11
N ASP A 150 -7.90 -0.17 1.64
CA ASP A 150 -9.12 -0.29 0.83
C ASP A 150 -9.50 1.00 0.08
N ILE A 151 -8.95 2.15 0.49
CA ILE A 151 -9.21 3.46 -0.13
C ILE A 151 -7.91 4.24 -0.31
N ALA A 152 -7.80 4.87 -1.47
CA ALA A 152 -6.80 5.87 -1.79
C ALA A 152 -7.48 7.22 -2.06
N VAL A 153 -6.94 8.29 -1.47
CA VAL A 153 -7.37 9.67 -1.72
C VAL A 153 -6.38 10.31 -2.68
N PHE A 154 -6.84 10.71 -3.86
CA PHE A 154 -6.01 11.46 -4.80
C PHE A 154 -5.50 12.75 -4.16
N ASP A 155 -4.20 12.98 -4.21
CA ASP A 155 -3.51 14.14 -3.63
C ASP A 155 -2.97 15.09 -4.73
N GLY A 156 -2.70 14.56 -5.93
CA GLY A 156 -2.29 15.37 -7.07
C GLY A 156 -1.39 14.65 -8.06
N PHE A 157 -0.66 15.44 -8.84
CA PHE A 157 0.46 14.97 -9.65
C PHE A 157 1.74 15.72 -9.23
N GLU A 158 2.85 15.01 -9.15
CA GLU A 158 4.20 15.56 -8.96
C GLU A 158 5.01 15.46 -10.27
N GLY A 159 5.60 16.57 -10.72
CA GLY A 159 6.43 16.63 -11.93
C GLY A 159 6.07 17.84 -12.78
N GLU A 160 7.07 18.71 -13.01
CA GLU A 160 7.10 19.72 -14.07
C GLU A 160 7.89 19.19 -15.27
#